data_AF-A0A971L8X5-F1
#
_entry.id   AF-A0A971L8X5-F1
#
_cell.length_a   1.000
_cell.length_b   1.000
_cell.length_c   1.000
_cell.angle_alpha   90.00
_cell.angle_beta   90.00
_cell.angle_gamma   90.00
#
_symmetry.space_group_name_H-M   'P 1'
#
loop_
_entity.id
_entity.type
_entity.pdbx_description
1 polymer ?
#
loop_
_entity_poly.entity_id
_entity_poly.type
_entity_poly.pdbx_seq_one_letter_code
_entity_poly.pdbx_strand_id
1 'polypeptide(L)' 'FMQFVVPKFRNKAVNSAIYHRLMVEAARKGYTFGEGSTIAEMNKESIRNVERAGGQLYRIYRIYQKEL' A
#
# COMPACT_ATOMS: atom_id res chain seq x y z
N PHE A 1 -4.09 5.81 5.46
CA PHE A 1 -4.42 5.42 4.08
C PHE A 1 -3.35 5.95 3.15
N MET A 2 -2.56 5.09 2.50
CA MET A 2 -1.54 5.55 1.55
C MET A 2 -2.16 5.88 0.17
N GLN A 3 -3.29 5.26 -0.18
CA GLN A 3 -3.91 5.38 -1.50
C GLN A 3 -5.43 5.24 -1.43
N PHE A 4 -6.14 5.91 -2.32
CA PHE A 4 -7.58 5.80 -2.47
C PHE A 4 -7.99 6.03 -3.92
N VAL A 5 -8.91 5.19 -4.42
CA VAL A 5 -9.53 5.34 -5.74
C VAL A 5 -11.03 5.46 -5.56
N VAL A 6 -11.60 6.55 -6.06
CA VAL A 6 -13.05 6.77 -6.03
C VAL A 6 -13.77 5.66 -6.78
N PRO A 7 -14.98 5.24 -6.35
CA PRO A 7 -15.66 4.06 -6.88
C PRO A 7 -15.71 3.98 -8.41
N LYS A 8 -15.98 5.09 -9.09
CA LYS A 8 -16.06 5.20 -10.56
C LYS A 8 -14.81 4.72 -11.32
N PHE A 9 -13.65 4.76 -10.67
CA PHE A 9 -12.36 4.43 -11.29
C PHE A 9 -11.70 3.17 -10.69
N ARG A 10 -12.38 2.44 -9.81
CA ARG A 10 -11.88 1.16 -9.28
C ARG A 10 -11.84 0.10 -10.38
N ASN A 11 -10.97 -0.90 -10.22
CA ASN A 11 -10.76 -2.00 -11.18
C ASN A 11 -10.30 -1.56 -12.59
N LYS A 12 -9.81 -0.32 -12.74
CA LYS A 12 -9.24 0.22 -13.99
C LYS A 12 -7.71 0.40 -13.92
N ALA A 13 -7.03 -0.44 -13.13
CA ALA A 13 -5.59 -0.39 -12.89
C ALA A 13 -5.04 0.93 -12.31
N VAL A 14 -5.90 1.82 -11.80
CA VAL A 14 -5.49 3.14 -11.29
C VAL A 14 -4.49 3.03 -10.13
N ASN A 15 -4.70 2.10 -9.20
CA ASN A 15 -3.74 1.85 -8.11
C ASN A 15 -2.37 1.43 -8.66
N SER A 16 -2.33 0.51 -9.62
CA SER A 16 -1.08 0.05 -10.24
C SER A 16 -0.34 1.19 -10.93
N ALA A 17 -1.05 2.08 -11.63
CA ALA A 17 -0.46 3.25 -12.26
C ALA A 17 0.13 4.23 -11.24
N ILE A 18 -0.57 4.46 -10.11
CA ILE A 18 -0.08 5.29 -9.00
C ILE A 18 1.22 4.71 -8.41
N TYR A 19 1.22 3.41 -8.07
CA TYR A 19 2.42 2.73 -7.56
C TYR A 19 3.59 2.81 -8.54
N HIS A 20 3.35 2.49 -9.81
CA HIS A 20 4.40 2.52 -10.84
C HIS A 20 5.04 3.92 -10.94
N ARG A 21 4.23 4.97 -11.02
CA ARG A 21 4.74 6.35 -11.09
C ARG A 21 5.54 6.73 -9.84
N LEU A 22 5.04 6.36 -8.66
CA LEU A 22 5.72 6.59 -7.39
C LEU A 22 7.09 5.88 -7.35
N MET A 23 7.14 4.61 -7.73
CA MET A 23 8.36 3.80 -7.72
C MET A 23 9.40 4.30 -8.71
N VAL A 24 8.99 4.67 -9.93
CA VAL A 24 9.89 5.27 -10.93
C VAL A 24 10.53 6.56 -10.42
N GLU A 25 9.74 7.45 -9.82
CA GLU A 25 10.27 8.71 -9.28
C GLU A 25 11.12 8.50 -8.02
N ALA A 26 10.79 7.50 -7.19
CA ALA A 26 11.60 7.13 -6.04
C ALA A 26 12.97 6.58 -6.48
N ALA A 27 12.98 5.67 -7.45
CA ALA A 27 14.21 5.13 -8.03
C ALA A 27 15.08 6.23 -8.65
N ARG A 28 14.47 7.18 -9.38
CA ARG A 28 15.19 8.33 -9.98
C ARG A 28 15.87 9.21 -8.93
N LYS A 29 15.32 9.28 -7.71
CA LYS A 29 15.90 10.02 -6.58
C LYS A 29 16.90 9.18 -5.77
N GLY A 30 17.19 7.95 -6.16
CA GLY A 30 18.14 7.06 -5.49
C GLY A 30 17.56 6.34 -4.26
N TYR A 31 16.24 6.36 -4.05
CA TYR A 31 15.64 5.55 -2.99
C TYR A 31 15.71 4.08 -3.39
N THR A 32 16.28 3.27 -2.50
CA THR A 32 16.43 1.81 -2.68
C THR A 32 15.39 1.01 -1.91
N PHE A 33 14.67 1.67 -1.00
CA PHE A 33 13.67 1.06 -0.13
C PHE A 33 12.53 2.03 0.14
N GLY A 34 11.32 1.50 0.29
CA GLY A 34 10.14 2.24 0.69
C GLY A 34 9.22 1.35 1.51
N GLU A 35 8.63 1.91 2.55
CA GLU A 35 7.69 1.21 3.42
C GLU A 35 6.27 1.76 3.22
N GLY A 36 5.29 0.84 3.19
CA GLY A 36 3.88 1.20 3.21
C GLY A 36 3.34 1.34 4.62
N SER A 37 2.32 2.18 4.82
CA SER A 37 1.59 2.24 6.09
C SER A 37 0.95 0.91 6.46
N THR A 38 0.59 0.73 7.74
CA THR A 38 -0.19 -0.44 8.18
C THR A 38 -1.49 -0.58 7.39
N ILE A 39 -1.79 -1.83 7.02
CA ILE A 39 -3.05 -2.23 6.39
C ILE A 39 -3.75 -3.16 7.37
N ALA A 40 -5.02 -2.91 7.61
CA ALA A 40 -5.83 -3.78 8.46
C ALA A 40 -5.87 -5.20 7.84
N GLU A 41 -5.60 -6.24 8.65
CA GLU A 41 -5.33 -7.60 8.17
C GLU A 41 -6.51 -8.24 7.39
N MET A 42 -7.73 -7.76 7.66
CA MET A 42 -8.97 -8.13 6.96
C MET A 42 -9.17 -7.43 5.62
N ASN A 43 -8.44 -6.34 5.33
CA ASN A 43 -8.52 -5.63 4.06
C ASN A 43 -7.65 -6.31 2.98
N LYS A 44 -8.09 -7.50 2.55
CA LYS A 44 -7.37 -8.32 1.56
C LYS A 44 -7.24 -7.63 0.20
N GLU A 45 -8.16 -6.72 -0.15
CA GLU A 45 -8.06 -5.95 -1.40
C GLU A 45 -6.85 -5.01 -1.38
N SER A 46 -6.68 -4.24 -0.29
CA SER A 46 -5.53 -3.34 -0.15
C SER A 46 -4.21 -4.10 -0.06
N ILE A 47 -4.18 -5.25 0.63
CA ILE A 47 -2.99 -6.10 0.73
C ILE A 47 -2.57 -6.56 -0.67
N ARG A 48 -3.49 -7.14 -1.45
CA ARG A 48 -3.20 -7.61 -2.82
C ARG A 48 -2.71 -6.49 -3.74
N ASN A 49 -3.21 -5.26 -3.58
CA ASN A 49 -2.76 -4.13 -4.38
C ASN A 49 -1.29 -3.78 -4.11
N VAL A 50 -0.84 -3.85 -2.85
CA VAL A 50 0.57 -3.63 -2.48
C VAL A 50 1.46 -4.77 -2.95
N GLU A 51 1.04 -6.02 -2.73
CA GLU A 51 1.80 -7.21 -3.16
C GLU A 51 2.01 -7.23 -4.68
N ARG A 52 0.96 -6.91 -5.44
CA ARG A 52 1.06 -6.81 -6.92
C ARG A 52 1.92 -5.64 -7.40
N ALA A 53 2.14 -4.64 -6.57
CA ALA A 53 3.08 -3.56 -6.86
C ALA A 53 4.53 -3.91 -6.49
N GLY A 54 4.79 -5.11 -5.92
CA GLY A 54 6.12 -5.57 -5.51
C GLY A 54 6.42 -5.38 -4.02
N GLY A 55 5.46 -4.91 -3.23
CA GLY A 55 5.60 -4.85 -1.78
C GLY A 55 5.54 -6.25 -1.14
N GLN A 56 6.18 -6.40 0.02
CA GLN A 56 6.18 -7.65 0.79
C GLN A 56 5.74 -7.38 2.23
N LEU A 57 4.95 -8.28 2.80
CA LEU A 57 4.58 -8.22 4.21
C LEU A 57 5.82 -8.48 5.07
N TYR A 58 6.29 -7.45 5.77
CA TYR A 58 7.48 -7.55 6.62
C TYR A 58 7.17 -7.60 8.12
N ARG A 59 6.00 -7.08 8.54
CA ARG A 59 5.61 -7.02 9.95
C ARG A 59 4.09 -6.98 10.13
N ILE A 60 3.62 -7.63 11.19
CA ILE A 60 2.23 -7.62 11.64
C ILE A 60 2.18 -7.00 13.04
N TYR A 61 1.29 -6.03 13.24
CA TYR A 61 1.06 -5.37 14.53
C TYR A 61 -0.25 -5.88 15.16
N ARG A 62 -0.30 -5.89 16.49
CA ARG A 62 -1.50 -6.14 17.29
C ARG A 62 -1.73 -4.92 18.17
N ILE A 63 -2.90 -4.32 18.07
CA ILE A 63 -3.25 -3.12 18.83
C ILE A 63 -4.09 -3.59 20.02
N TYR A 64 -3.67 -3.22 21.22
CA TYR A 64 -4.39 -3.49 22.47
C TYR A 64 -4.81 -2.17 23.08
N GLN A 65 -6.01 -2.13 23.66
CA GLN A 65 -6.52 -1.00 24.41
C GLN A 65 -6.98 -1.51 25.78
N LYS A 66 -6.55 -0.83 26.84
CA LYS A 66 -7.05 -1.02 28.19
C LYS A 66 -7.87 0.21 28.56
N GLU A 67 -9.12 0.00 28.93
CA GLU A 67 -9.89 1.04 29.61
C GLU A 67 -9.37 1.11 31.05
N LEU A 68 -8.97 2.31 31.48
CA LEU A 68 -8.38 2.58 32.80
C LEU A 68 -9.45 3.00 33.78
#